data_AF-U1PU97-F1
#
_entry.id   AF-U1PU97-F1
#
_cell.length_a   1.000
_cell.length_b   1.000
_cell.length_c   1.000
_cell.angle_alpha   90.00
_cell.angle_beta   90.00
_cell.angle_gamma   90.00
#
_symmetry.space_group_name_H-M   'P 1'
#
loop_
_entity.id
_entity.type
_entity.pdbx_description
1 polymer ?
#
loop_
_entity_poly.entity_id
_entity_poly.type
_entity_poly.pdbx_seq_one_letter_code
_entity_poly.pdbx_strand_id
1 'polypeptide(L)'
;MTDVDAVAEGGSLDLSATASNVGSERVESVVVSLPDSADVTGREYFVGGVDGSDFSSFTISTTVDQNVTSVPVEVTYVVDGVQKTTTVDVSVEQVALQAPSESSGGGGLPLIPIAAVVVLVIVLGVAYQVRG
;
A
#
# COMPACT_ATOMS: atom_id res chain seq x y z
N MET A 1 17.20 3.27 -9.31
CA MET A 1 16.31 3.05 -8.14
C MET A 1 16.75 1.77 -7.46
N THR A 2 16.82 1.76 -6.13
CA THR A 2 17.20 0.61 -5.28
C THR A 2 16.22 0.47 -4.12
N ASP A 3 16.36 -0.61 -3.32
CA ASP A 3 15.56 -0.87 -2.11
C ASP A 3 14.05 -0.74 -2.35
N VAL A 4 13.60 -1.33 -3.45
CA VAL A 4 12.22 -1.22 -3.93
C VAL A 4 11.35 -2.22 -3.19
N ASP A 5 10.29 -1.71 -2.57
CA ASP A 5 9.25 -2.47 -1.89
C ASP A 5 7.89 -1.93 -2.33
N ALA A 6 6.99 -2.82 -2.73
CA ALA A 6 5.68 -2.46 -3.25
C ALA A 6 4.64 -3.44 -2.73
N VAL A 7 3.79 -2.98 -1.83
CA VAL A 7 2.85 -3.82 -1.09
C VAL A 7 1.43 -3.35 -1.36
N ALA A 8 0.60 -4.25 -1.87
CA ALA A 8 -0.82 -4.01 -2.07
C ALA A 8 -1.65 -4.71 -0.99
N GLU A 9 -2.52 -3.94 -0.34
CA GLU A 9 -3.48 -4.43 0.65
C GLU A 9 -4.82 -3.71 0.46
N GLY A 10 -5.91 -4.48 0.32
CA GLY A 10 -7.27 -3.92 0.27
C GLY A 10 -7.51 -2.88 -0.83
N GLY A 11 -6.83 -3.00 -1.97
CA GLY A 11 -6.94 -2.06 -3.10
C GLY A 11 -6.10 -0.79 -2.95
N SER A 12 -5.28 -0.69 -1.91
CA SER A 12 -4.26 0.35 -1.77
C SER A 12 -2.89 -0.24 -2.06
N LEU A 13 -2.01 0.55 -2.67
CA LEU A 13 -0.61 0.24 -2.91
C LEU A 13 0.25 1.24 -2.14
N ASP A 14 1.15 0.73 -1.31
CA ASP A 14 2.27 1.47 -0.75
C ASP A 14 3.56 1.05 -1.45
N LEU A 15 4.16 1.98 -2.19
CA LEU A 15 5.43 1.78 -2.87
C LEU A 15 6.50 2.64 -2.20
N SER A 16 7.58 2.01 -1.73
CA SER A 16 8.75 2.69 -1.21
C SER A 16 10.01 2.30 -1.98
N ALA A 17 10.90 3.25 -2.19
CA ALA A 17 12.17 3.01 -2.87
C ALA A 17 13.18 4.12 -2.60
N THR A 18 14.41 3.88 -3.04
CA THR A 18 15.51 4.85 -2.97
C THR A 18 15.96 5.29 -4.37
N ALA A 19 15.97 6.60 -4.59
CA ALA A 19 16.57 7.24 -5.75
C ALA A 19 18.07 7.43 -5.51
N SER A 20 18.87 6.48 -5.98
CA SER A 20 20.33 6.46 -5.81
C SER A 20 21.04 7.02 -7.04
N ASN A 21 21.86 8.06 -6.85
CA ASN A 21 22.69 8.63 -7.89
C ASN A 21 24.09 8.02 -7.84
N VAL A 22 24.34 7.04 -8.72
CA VAL A 22 25.64 6.37 -8.83
C VAL A 22 26.69 7.19 -9.61
N GLY A 23 26.29 8.34 -10.18
CA GLY A 23 27.18 9.27 -10.86
C GLY A 23 27.91 10.21 -9.88
N SER A 24 28.87 10.96 -10.39
CA SER A 24 29.60 11.98 -9.62
C SER A 24 28.94 13.36 -9.63
N GLU A 25 28.00 13.60 -10.54
CA GLU A 25 27.35 14.89 -10.75
C GLU A 25 25.94 14.88 -10.18
N ARG A 26 25.44 16.06 -9.81
CA ARG A 26 24.08 16.23 -9.27
C ARG A 26 23.04 16.00 -10.37
N VAL A 27 22.00 15.26 -10.01
CA VAL A 27 20.77 15.13 -10.80
C VAL A 27 19.72 16.09 -10.26
N GLU A 28 19.02 16.80 -11.13
CA GLU A 28 18.01 17.78 -10.78
C GLU A 28 16.59 17.31 -11.08
N SER A 29 15.62 17.88 -10.37
CA SER A 29 14.18 17.73 -10.66
C SER A 29 13.71 16.28 -10.83
N VAL A 30 14.20 15.38 -9.99
CA VAL A 30 13.78 13.98 -9.94
C VAL A 30 12.32 13.93 -9.51
N VAL A 31 11.48 13.44 -10.42
CA VAL A 31 10.07 13.13 -10.23
C VAL A 31 9.90 11.63 -10.45
N VAL A 32 9.20 10.98 -9.53
CA VAL A 32 8.78 9.59 -9.68
C VAL A 32 7.27 9.58 -9.86
N SER A 33 6.77 8.87 -10.86
CA SER A 33 5.35 8.78 -11.16
C SER A 33 4.92 7.33 -11.35
N LEU A 34 3.71 7.02 -10.89
CA LEU A 34 2.91 5.91 -11.36
C LEU A 34 1.91 6.49 -12.37
N PRO A 35 2.02 6.17 -13.66
CA PRO A 35 1.05 6.61 -14.66
C PRO A 35 -0.36 6.11 -14.36
N ASP A 36 -1.36 6.92 -14.72
CA ASP A 36 -2.76 6.52 -14.62
C ASP A 36 -3.07 5.40 -15.61
N SER A 37 -3.78 4.37 -15.16
CA SER A 37 -4.15 3.21 -15.98
C SER A 37 -5.46 2.60 -15.48
N ALA A 38 -5.91 1.51 -16.11
CA ALA A 38 -7.10 0.80 -15.65
C ALA A 38 -6.93 0.20 -14.24
N ASP A 39 -5.70 -0.17 -13.89
CA ASP A 39 -5.39 -0.93 -12.67
C ASP A 39 -4.68 -0.09 -11.61
N VAL A 40 -4.28 1.15 -11.91
CA VAL A 40 -3.51 2.03 -11.03
C VAL A 40 -4.04 3.45 -11.15
N THR A 41 -4.40 4.05 -10.02
CA THR A 41 -4.67 5.49 -9.95
C THR A 41 -3.36 6.25 -10.00
N GLY A 42 -3.23 7.15 -10.97
CA GLY A 42 -2.02 7.90 -11.21
C GLY A 42 -1.58 8.73 -10.00
N ARG A 43 -0.27 8.77 -9.75
CA ARG A 43 0.32 9.57 -8.67
C ARG A 43 1.76 9.94 -8.96
N GLU A 44 2.16 11.11 -8.51
CA GLU A 44 3.52 11.61 -8.64
C GLU A 44 4.11 11.97 -7.27
N TYR A 45 5.42 11.86 -7.15
CA TYR A 45 6.20 12.29 -6.01
C TYR A 45 7.44 13.04 -6.47
N PHE A 46 7.62 14.26 -5.95
CA PHE A 46 8.79 15.08 -6.22
C PHE A 46 9.90 14.77 -5.22
N VAL A 47 10.93 14.07 -5.68
CA VAL A 47 12.13 13.76 -4.87
C VAL A 47 13.03 15.00 -4.75
N GLY A 48 13.08 15.84 -5.79
CA GLY A 48 13.95 17.02 -5.82
C GLY A 48 15.27 16.72 -6.54
N GLY A 49 16.39 17.28 -6.08
CA GLY A 49 17.70 16.97 -6.65
C GLY A 49 18.52 16.07 -5.74
N VAL A 50 19.29 15.17 -6.34
CA VAL A 50 20.12 14.16 -5.67
C VAL A 50 21.57 14.39 -6.06
N ASP A 51 22.43 14.69 -5.09
CA ASP A 51 23.86 14.93 -5.35
C ASP A 51 24.58 13.67 -5.85
N GLY A 52 25.76 13.86 -6.42
CA GLY A 52 26.59 12.74 -6.89
C GLY A 52 26.97 11.82 -5.74
N SER A 53 26.87 10.51 -5.96
CA SER A 53 27.12 9.47 -4.94
C SER A 53 26.21 9.57 -3.71
N ASP A 54 25.05 10.23 -3.85
CA ASP A 54 24.06 10.40 -2.80
C ASP A 54 22.74 9.70 -3.16
N PHE A 55 21.80 9.70 -2.22
CA PHE A 55 20.51 9.06 -2.38
C PHE A 55 19.39 9.78 -1.63
N SER A 56 18.15 9.55 -2.07
CA SER A 56 16.96 10.02 -1.37
C SER A 56 15.85 8.97 -1.44
N SER A 57 15.23 8.68 -0.31
CA SER A 57 14.13 7.72 -0.22
C SER A 57 12.78 8.42 -0.37
N PHE A 58 11.82 7.70 -0.94
CA PHE A 58 10.46 8.21 -1.13
C PHE A 58 9.44 7.11 -0.92
N THR A 59 8.19 7.53 -0.71
CA THR A 59 7.03 6.65 -0.59
C THR A 59 5.86 7.23 -1.37
N ILE A 60 5.18 6.38 -2.14
CA ILE A 60 3.97 6.71 -2.89
C ILE A 60 2.85 5.77 -2.44
N SER A 61 1.78 6.35 -1.89
CA SER A 61 0.56 5.63 -1.57
C SER A 61 -0.51 5.95 -2.60
N THR A 62 -1.02 4.94 -3.30
CA THR A 62 -2.08 5.11 -4.32
C THR A 62 -3.10 3.98 -4.27
N THR A 63 -4.11 4.05 -5.12
CA THR A 63 -5.13 3.00 -5.29
C THR A 63 -4.79 2.12 -6.48
N VAL A 64 -5.00 0.81 -6.34
CA VAL A 64 -4.76 -0.20 -7.38
C VAL A 64 -5.88 -1.23 -7.43
N ASP A 65 -6.01 -1.94 -8.56
CA ASP A 65 -6.88 -3.12 -8.63
C ASP A 65 -6.39 -4.23 -7.69
N GLN A 66 -7.32 -5.04 -7.20
CA GLN A 66 -7.04 -6.13 -6.26
C GLN A 66 -6.11 -7.21 -6.83
N ASN A 67 -5.99 -7.33 -8.15
CA ASN A 67 -5.19 -8.36 -8.80
C ASN A 67 -3.93 -7.81 -9.48
N VAL A 68 -3.54 -6.56 -9.18
CA VAL A 68 -2.31 -6.00 -9.72
C VAL A 68 -1.11 -6.86 -9.28
N THR A 69 -0.22 -7.17 -10.22
CA THR A 69 1.00 -7.94 -9.95
C THR A 69 2.27 -7.18 -10.30
N SER A 70 2.14 -6.09 -11.06
CA SER A 70 3.23 -5.19 -11.43
C SER A 70 2.67 -3.81 -11.73
N VAL A 71 3.44 -2.77 -11.40
CA VAL A 71 3.11 -1.38 -11.74
C VAL A 71 4.27 -0.70 -12.48
N PRO A 72 4.01 0.07 -13.55
CA PRO A 72 5.06 0.83 -14.20
C PRO A 72 5.40 2.06 -13.36
N VAL A 73 6.67 2.21 -12.98
CA VAL A 73 7.19 3.38 -12.31
C VAL A 73 8.05 4.17 -13.28
N GLU A 74 7.66 5.40 -13.56
CA GLU A 74 8.43 6.33 -14.38
C GLU A 74 9.27 7.23 -13.48
N VAL A 75 10.55 7.37 -13.85
CA VAL A 75 11.48 8.29 -13.20
C VAL A 75 11.93 9.30 -14.24
N THR A 76 11.53 10.55 -14.03
CA THR A 76 11.94 11.68 -14.86
C THR A 76 12.91 12.56 -14.07
N TYR A 77 13.99 12.99 -14.72
CA TYR A 77 15.04 13.78 -14.08
C TYR A 77 15.80 14.62 -15.10
N VAL A 78 16.61 15.58 -14.64
CA VAL A 78 17.42 16.47 -15.47
C VAL A 78 18.90 16.30 -15.15
N VAL A 79 19.72 16.11 -16.18
CA VAL A 79 21.19 16.12 -16.13
C VAL A 79 21.68 17.02 -17.25
N ASP A 80 22.62 17.93 -16.94
CA ASP A 80 23.16 18.91 -17.88
C ASP A 80 22.08 19.72 -18.64
N GLY A 81 20.99 20.03 -17.95
CA GLY A 81 19.84 20.73 -18.53
C GLY A 81 18.99 19.91 -19.50
N VAL A 82 19.29 18.61 -19.67
CA VAL A 82 18.54 17.69 -20.53
C VAL A 82 17.66 16.79 -19.67
N GLN A 83 16.36 16.79 -19.94
CA GLN A 83 15.42 15.87 -19.30
C GLN A 83 15.60 14.44 -19.84
N LYS A 84 15.54 13.48 -18.92
CA LYS A 84 15.58 12.04 -19.17
C LYS A 84 14.40 11.39 -18.47
N THR A 85 13.86 10.34 -19.07
CA THR A 85 12.78 9.54 -18.51
C THR A 85 13.12 8.07 -18.68
N THR A 86 12.94 7.29 -17.61
CA THR A 86 13.10 5.83 -17.61
C THR A 86 11.90 5.21 -16.92
N THR A 87 11.37 4.13 -17.49
CA THR A 87 10.29 3.33 -16.90
C THR A 87 10.85 2.03 -16.36
N VAL A 88 10.41 1.63 -15.17
CA VAL A 88 10.78 0.37 -14.51
C VAL A 88 9.50 -0.31 -14.04
N ASP A 89 9.30 -1.57 -14.43
CA ASP A 89 8.21 -2.38 -13.92
C ASP A 89 8.57 -2.92 -12.53
N VAL A 90 7.73 -2.60 -11.54
CA VAL A 90 7.91 -3.01 -10.14
C VAL A 90 6.87 -4.07 -9.80
N SER A 91 7.34 -5.27 -9.45
CA SER A 91 6.49 -6.34 -8.94
C SER A 91 5.80 -5.94 -7.64
N VAL A 92 4.52 -6.27 -7.52
CA VAL A 92 3.71 -5.96 -6.34
C VAL A 92 3.52 -7.21 -5.49
N GLU A 93 3.85 -7.11 -4.21
CA GLU A 93 3.48 -8.12 -3.21
C GLU A 93 2.04 -7.91 -2.77
N GLN A 94 1.22 -8.97 -2.80
CA GLN A 94 -0.16 -8.91 -2.32
C GLN A 94 -0.26 -9.44 -0.90
N VAL A 95 -0.76 -8.61 0.01
CA VAL A 95 -1.13 -9.05 1.36
C VAL A 95 -2.52 -9.67 1.28
N ALA A 96 -2.59 -10.99 1.42
CA ALA A 96 -3.86 -11.69 1.46
C ALA A 96 -4.64 -11.24 2.71
N LEU A 97 -5.78 -10.57 2.50
CA LEU A 97 -6.74 -10.34 3.56
C LEU A 97 -7.25 -11.70 4.02
N GLN A 98 -6.77 -12.17 5.17
CA GLN A 98 -7.31 -13.38 5.79
C GLN A 98 -8.77 -13.09 6.11
N ALA A 99 -9.68 -13.66 5.32
CA ALA A 99 -11.08 -13.72 5.70
C ALA A 99 -11.14 -14.38 7.09
N PRO A 100 -11.85 -13.83 8.08
CA PRO A 100 -11.99 -14.49 9.37
C PRO A 100 -12.59 -15.87 9.12
N SER A 101 -11.79 -16.91 9.34
CA SER A 101 -12.22 -18.29 9.25
C SER A 101 -13.31 -18.50 10.28
N GLU A 102 -14.57 -18.60 9.84
CA GLU A 102 -15.63 -19.18 10.66
C GLU A 102 -15.26 -20.64 10.92
N SER A 103 -14.61 -20.87 12.06
CA SER A 103 -14.23 -22.19 12.56
C SER A 103 -15.49 -23.00 12.86
N SER A 104 -16.04 -23.61 11.82
CA SER A 104 -17.18 -24.52 11.89
C SER A 104 -16.66 -25.96 12.00
N GLY A 105 -16.59 -26.46 13.24
CA GLY A 105 -16.79 -27.89 13.53
C GLY A 105 -15.53 -28.74 13.76
N GLY A 106 -15.22 -29.00 15.04
CA GLY A 106 -14.22 -29.98 15.41
C GLY A 106 -13.96 -30.21 16.90
N GLY A 107 -14.99 -30.21 17.75
CA GLY A 107 -14.94 -30.83 19.10
C GLY A 107 -14.15 -30.10 20.18
N GLY A 108 -14.77 -29.12 20.85
CA GLY A 108 -14.23 -28.53 22.08
C GLY A 108 -14.79 -27.14 22.35
N LEU A 109 -15.84 -27.09 23.19
CA LEU A 109 -16.48 -25.92 23.81
C LEU A 109 -16.90 -24.75 22.88
N PRO A 110 -18.20 -24.42 22.78
CA PRO A 110 -18.65 -23.32 21.92
C PRO A 110 -18.20 -21.97 22.49
N LEU A 111 -17.31 -21.28 21.78
CA LEU A 111 -17.02 -19.87 22.00
C LEU A 111 -18.13 -19.06 21.33
N ILE A 112 -19.01 -18.49 22.15
CA ILE A 112 -20.11 -17.64 21.70
C ILE A 112 -19.52 -16.33 21.15
N PRO A 113 -19.84 -15.92 19.91
CA PRO A 113 -19.41 -14.62 19.38
C PRO A 113 -20.01 -13.50 20.23
N ILE A 114 -19.18 -12.52 20.60
CA ILE A 114 -19.49 -11.43 21.56
C ILE A 114 -20.78 -10.67 21.19
N ALA A 115 -21.17 -10.63 19.91
CA ALA A 115 -22.42 -10.04 19.45
C ALA A 115 -23.68 -10.74 20.02
N ALA A 116 -23.65 -12.06 20.27
CA ALA A 116 -24.79 -12.80 20.82
C ALA A 116 -24.97 -12.57 22.33
N VAL A 117 -23.90 -12.22 23.06
CA VAL A 117 -23.96 -11.94 24.51
C VAL A 117 -24.70 -10.63 24.78
N VAL A 118 -24.52 -9.62 23.93
CA VAL A 118 -25.17 -8.30 24.09
C VAL A 118 -26.69 -8.40 23.94
N VAL A 119 -27.19 -9.20 22.98
CA VAL A 119 -28.63 -9.38 22.77
C VAL A 119 -29.29 -10.08 23.96
N LEU A 120 -28.64 -11.08 24.56
CA LEU A 120 -29.18 -11.79 25.72
C LEU A 120 -29.29 -10.89 26.96
N VAL A 121 -28.29 -10.02 27.19
CA VAL A 121 -28.30 -9.08 28.32
C VAL A 121 -29.42 -8.05 28.18
N ILE A 122 -29.69 -7.57 26.95
CA ILE A 122 -30.78 -6.61 26.71
C ILE A 122 -32.15 -7.26 26.97
N VAL A 123 -32.37 -8.50 26.50
CA VAL A 123 -33.64 -9.21 26.71
C VAL A 123 -33.89 -9.51 28.19
N LEU A 124 -32.86 -9.92 28.94
CA LEU A 124 -32.98 -10.18 30.38
C LEU A 124 -33.16 -8.88 31.19
N GLY A 125 -32.49 -7.79 30.79
CA GLY A 125 -32.65 -6.48 31.42
C GLY A 125 -34.07 -5.91 31.28
N VAL A 126 -34.66 -6.03 30.08
CA VAL A 126 -36.04 -5.59 29.82
C VAL A 126 -37.05 -6.44 30.61
N ALA A 127 -36.85 -7.76 30.72
CA ALA A 127 -37.74 -8.62 31.48
C ALA A 127 -37.74 -8.32 32.99
N TYR A 128 -36.62 -7.83 33.54
CA TYR A 128 -36.52 -7.43 34.95
C TYR A 128 -37.23 -6.09 35.23
N GLN A 129 -37.25 -5.16 34.29
CA GLN A 129 -37.96 -3.88 34.46
C GLN A 129 -39.49 -4.01 34.35
N VAL A 130 -40.00 -5.03 33.66
CA VAL A 130 -41.46 -5.22 33.48
C VAL A 130 -42.09 -6.02 34.64
N ARG A 131 -41.28 -6.65 35.49
CA ARG A 131 -41.71 -7.48 36.63
C ARG A 131 -41.42 -6.89 38.01
N GLY A 132 -40.93 -5.65 38.07
CA GLY A 132 -40.74 -4.87 39.31
C GLY A 132 -41.92 -3.97 39.63
#